data_AF-A0A642C555-F1
#
_entry.id   AF-A0A642C555-F1
#
_cell.length_a   1.000
_cell.length_b   1.000
_cell.length_c   1.000
_cell.angle_alpha   90.00
_cell.angle_beta   90.00
_cell.angle_gamma   90.00
#
_symmetry.space_group_name_H-M   'P 1'
#
loop_
_entity.id
_entity.type
_entity.pdbx_description
1 polymer ?
#
loop_
_entity_poly.entity_id
_entity_poly.type
_entity_poly.pdbx_seq_one_letter_code
_entity_poly.pdbx_strand_id
1 'polypeptide(L)'
;MRLIIRKTLLMFLLLSLSNVLTGFQLSAQEQNKKFSVKADNVTLKEAIEVVRKQGNYSFLIRNNDIDLNKKVSVNVDKGTINDLMAQLLTGTGISYEVNGNRVVIF
;
A
#
# COMPACT_ATOMS: atom_id res chain seq x y z
N MET A 1 4.19 -20.24 -51.75
CA MET A 1 3.31 -20.57 -50.60
C MET A 1 4.07 -20.92 -49.31
N ARG A 2 5.03 -21.86 -49.33
CA ARG A 2 5.82 -22.27 -48.13
C ARG A 2 6.59 -21.15 -47.42
N LEU A 3 7.10 -20.15 -48.15
CA LEU A 3 7.85 -19.01 -47.58
C LEU A 3 6.95 -18.01 -46.84
N ILE A 4 5.72 -17.81 -47.31
CA ILE A 4 4.75 -16.89 -46.71
C ILE A 4 4.26 -17.47 -45.38
N ILE A 5 3.95 -18.77 -45.35
CA ILE A 5 3.51 -19.48 -44.14
C ILE A 5 4.58 -19.41 -43.03
N ARG A 6 5.86 -19.57 -43.38
CA ARG A 6 6.98 -19.44 -42.42
C ARG A 6 7.10 -18.03 -41.84
N LYS A 7 6.91 -16.99 -42.65
CA LYS A 7 6.95 -15.59 -42.20
C LYS A 7 5.76 -15.24 -41.31
N THR A 8 4.56 -15.72 -41.65
CA THR A 8 3.36 -15.53 -40.81
C THR A 8 3.48 -16.27 -39.47
N LEU A 9 4.04 -17.50 -39.46
CA LEU A 9 4.28 -18.25 -38.23
C LEU A 9 5.28 -17.55 -37.30
N LEU A 10 6.35 -16.98 -37.86
CA LEU A 10 7.34 -16.20 -37.11
C LEU A 10 6.76 -14.91 -36.54
N MET A 11 5.88 -14.24 -37.28
CA MET A 11 5.20 -13.02 -36.84
C MET A 11 4.25 -13.31 -35.67
N PHE A 12 3.48 -14.41 -35.73
CA PHE A 12 2.64 -14.86 -34.61
C PHE A 12 3.47 -15.25 -33.35
N LEU A 13 4.64 -15.86 -33.54
CA LEU A 13 5.57 -16.19 -32.44
C LEU A 13 6.16 -14.94 -31.78
N LEU A 14 6.43 -13.88 -32.54
CA LEU A 14 6.93 -12.61 -32.01
C LEU A 14 5.85 -11.82 -31.25
N LEU A 15 4.58 -11.93 -31.66
CA LEU A 15 3.43 -11.29 -31.01
C LEU A 15 3.02 -11.96 -29.68
N SER A 16 3.36 -13.22 -29.45
CA SER A 16 3.04 -13.90 -28.18
C SER A 16 4.01 -13.57 -27.05
N LEU A 17 5.20 -13.01 -27.35
CA LEU A 17 6.21 -12.65 -26.35
C LEU A 17 5.96 -11.31 -25.63
N SER A 18 5.03 -10.48 -26.10
CA SER A 18 4.82 -9.13 -25.56
C SER A 18 3.89 -9.05 -24.33
N ASN A 19 3.31 -10.17 -23.85
CA ASN A 19 2.28 -10.17 -22.81
C ASN A 19 2.76 -10.63 -21.41
N VAL A 20 4.02 -10.40 -21.02
CA VAL A 20 4.56 -10.86 -19.72
C VAL A 20 5.02 -9.71 -18.80
N LEU A 21 4.60 -8.45 -19.04
CA LEU A 21 5.16 -7.31 -18.29
C LEU A 21 4.15 -6.35 -17.62
N THR A 22 2.88 -6.73 -17.43
CA THR A 22 1.86 -5.81 -16.87
C THR A 22 1.47 -6.10 -15.41
N GLY A 23 2.02 -7.14 -14.77
CA GLY A 23 1.57 -7.59 -13.45
C GLY A 23 2.10 -6.82 -12.23
N PHE A 24 3.19 -6.07 -12.35
CA PHE A 24 3.91 -5.53 -11.17
C PHE A 24 3.69 -4.03 -10.90
N GLN A 25 3.06 -3.27 -11.80
CA GLN A 25 2.95 -1.81 -11.65
C GLN A 25 1.82 -1.35 -10.71
N LEU A 26 0.86 -2.21 -10.39
CA LEU A 26 -0.33 -1.79 -9.62
C LEU A 26 -0.02 -1.45 -8.15
N SER A 27 0.89 -2.19 -7.50
CA SER A 27 1.17 -1.98 -6.05
C SER A 27 1.92 -0.68 -5.77
N ALA A 28 2.88 -0.30 -6.61
CA ALA A 28 3.65 0.95 -6.45
C ALA A 28 2.78 2.20 -6.65
N GLN A 29 1.73 2.10 -7.47
CA GLN A 29 0.81 3.22 -7.73
C GLN A 29 -0.11 3.49 -6.52
N GLU A 30 -0.50 2.46 -5.76
CA GLU A 30 -1.34 2.61 -4.56
C GLU A 30 -0.60 3.20 -3.36
N GLN A 31 0.69 2.90 -3.20
CA GLN A 31 1.49 3.42 -2.08
C GLN A 31 1.77 4.93 -2.18
N ASN A 32 1.66 5.51 -3.37
CA ASN A 32 1.89 6.95 -3.62
C ASN A 32 0.64 7.81 -3.49
N LYS A 33 -0.50 7.23 -3.07
CA LYS A 33 -1.74 7.98 -2.86
C LYS A 33 -1.55 8.98 -1.72
N LYS A 34 -1.78 10.26 -2.03
CA LYS A 34 -1.68 11.35 -1.05
C LYS A 34 -3.02 11.61 -0.37
N PHE A 35 -2.98 11.86 0.93
CA PHE A 35 -4.13 12.27 1.72
C PHE A 35 -3.70 13.20 2.86
N SER A 36 -4.68 13.90 3.44
CA SER A 36 -4.46 14.74 4.62
C SER A 36 -5.30 14.20 5.77
N VAL A 37 -4.66 13.95 6.92
CA VAL A 37 -5.28 13.45 8.16
C VAL A 37 -4.72 14.28 9.31
N LYS A 38 -5.61 14.78 10.16
CA LYS A 38 -5.25 15.41 11.41
C LYS A 38 -6.06 14.81 12.54
N ALA A 39 -5.38 14.32 13.56
CA ALA A 39 -5.99 13.81 14.78
C ALA A 39 -5.06 14.08 15.96
N ASP A 40 -5.59 14.76 16.99
CA ASP A 40 -4.82 15.20 18.14
C ASP A 40 -5.28 14.45 19.40
N ASN A 41 -4.34 13.84 20.12
CA ASN A 41 -4.58 13.15 21.39
C ASN A 41 -5.70 12.08 21.34
N VAL A 42 -5.75 11.34 20.24
CA VAL A 42 -6.69 10.23 20.03
C VAL A 42 -6.02 8.91 20.41
N THR A 43 -6.80 7.87 20.66
CA THR A 43 -6.24 6.52 20.81
C THR A 43 -5.68 6.03 19.47
N LEU A 44 -4.68 5.14 19.52
CA LEU A 44 -4.15 4.49 18.31
C LEU A 44 -5.25 3.81 17.50
N LYS A 45 -6.22 3.19 18.19
CA LYS A 45 -7.42 2.63 17.56
C LYS A 45 -8.21 3.67 16.76
N GLU A 46 -8.52 4.81 17.36
CA GLU A 46 -9.25 5.90 16.71
C GLU A 46 -8.48 6.47 15.52
N ALA A 47 -7.17 6.66 15.67
CA ALA A 47 -6.31 7.10 14.57
C ALA A 47 -6.37 6.13 13.38
N ILE A 48 -6.25 4.82 13.64
CA ILE A 48 -6.37 3.77 12.61
C ILE A 48 -7.76 3.82 11.94
N GLU A 49 -8.84 4.02 12.70
CA GLU A 49 -10.20 4.15 12.13
C GLU A 49 -10.34 5.37 11.21
N VAL A 50 -9.75 6.51 11.57
CA VAL A 50 -9.77 7.71 10.72
C VAL A 50 -9.08 7.42 9.38
N VAL A 51 -7.93 6.74 9.43
CA VAL A 51 -7.15 6.41 8.22
C VAL A 51 -7.86 5.37 7.36
N ARG A 52 -8.50 4.38 7.98
CA ARG A 52 -9.33 3.40 7.27
C ARG A 52 -10.41 4.10 6.44
N LYS A 53 -11.09 5.09 7.03
CA LYS A 53 -12.16 5.85 6.37
C LYS A 53 -11.66 6.84 5.30
N GLN A 54 -10.59 7.59 5.59
CA GLN A 54 -10.12 8.66 4.70
C GLN A 54 -9.16 8.16 3.62
N GLY A 55 -8.27 7.23 3.96
CA GLY A 55 -7.24 6.71 3.06
C GLY A 55 -7.69 5.54 2.18
N ASN A 56 -8.78 4.86 2.53
CA ASN A 56 -9.21 3.57 1.95
C ASN A 56 -8.20 2.44 2.19
N TYR A 57 -7.65 2.37 3.42
CA TYR A 57 -6.72 1.32 3.84
C TYR A 57 -7.39 0.31 4.76
N SER A 58 -7.04 -0.97 4.62
CA SER A 58 -7.32 -2.01 5.61
C SER A 58 -6.13 -2.17 6.56
N PHE A 59 -6.40 -2.49 7.83
CA PHE A 59 -5.36 -2.70 8.83
C PHE A 59 -5.50 -4.09 9.43
N LEU A 60 -4.38 -4.80 9.53
CA LEU A 60 -4.25 -6.08 10.22
C LEU A 60 -3.20 -5.92 11.33
N ILE A 61 -3.61 -6.13 12.58
CA ILE A 61 -2.71 -6.14 13.74
C ILE A 61 -2.43 -7.60 14.07
N ARG A 62 -1.18 -8.03 13.96
CA ARG A 62 -0.80 -9.45 14.20
C ARG A 62 -0.44 -9.73 15.65
N ASN A 63 0.00 -8.72 16.39
CA ASN A 63 0.48 -8.86 17.75
C ASN A 63 -0.53 -8.28 18.76
N ASN A 64 -0.87 -9.07 19.77
CA ASN A 64 -1.80 -8.67 20.82
C ASN A 64 -1.18 -7.72 21.85
N ASP A 65 0.14 -7.57 21.87
CA ASP A 65 0.86 -6.71 22.82
C ASP A 65 0.82 -5.22 22.42
N ILE A 66 0.26 -4.90 21.25
CA ILE A 66 0.11 -3.53 20.78
C ILE A 66 -1.03 -2.85 21.57
N ASP A 67 -0.66 -1.89 22.43
CA ASP A 67 -1.65 -1.09 23.17
C ASP A 67 -2.38 -0.10 22.26
N LEU A 68 -3.59 -0.49 21.86
CA LEU A 68 -4.49 0.31 21.02
C LEU A 68 -5.09 1.54 21.74
N ASN A 69 -5.00 1.61 23.07
CA ASN A 69 -5.50 2.72 23.86
C ASN A 69 -4.46 3.83 24.04
N LYS A 70 -3.19 3.57 23.67
CA LYS A 70 -2.12 4.55 23.70
C LYS A 70 -2.53 5.82 22.93
N LYS A 71 -2.30 6.96 23.55
CA LYS A 71 -2.57 8.27 22.94
C LYS A 71 -1.51 8.63 21.91
N VAL A 72 -1.97 9.06 20.75
CA VAL A 72 -1.16 9.47 19.61
C VAL A 72 -1.73 10.76 19.01
N SER A 73 -0.84 11.54 18.39
CA SER A 73 -1.20 12.68 17.58
C SER A 73 -0.54 12.54 16.22
N VAL A 74 -1.30 12.79 15.16
CA VAL A 74 -0.83 12.71 13.78
C VAL A 74 -1.30 13.94 13.03
N ASN A 75 -0.38 14.51 12.26
CA ASN A 75 -0.66 15.60 11.34
C ASN A 75 0.08 15.33 10.05
N VAL A 76 -0.66 14.81 9.08
CA VAL A 76 -0.17 14.54 7.74
C VAL A 76 -0.95 15.44 6.80
N ASP A 77 -0.24 16.31 6.07
CA ASP A 77 -0.83 17.09 5.00
C ASP A 77 -0.26 16.65 3.64
N LYS A 78 -1.14 16.19 2.75
CA LYS A 78 -0.79 15.67 1.41
C LYS A 78 0.34 14.63 1.44
N GLY A 79 0.38 13.82 2.50
CA GLY A 79 1.36 12.76 2.69
C GLY A 79 0.83 11.39 2.30
N THR A 80 1.70 10.41 2.38
CA THR A 80 1.43 8.99 2.09
C THR A 80 1.06 8.22 3.35
N ILE A 81 0.62 6.97 3.17
CA ILE A 81 0.42 6.06 4.30
C ILE A 81 1.70 5.79 5.07
N ASN A 82 2.86 5.81 4.42
CA ASN A 82 4.15 5.64 5.10
C ASN A 82 4.46 6.82 6.02
N ASP A 83 4.19 8.06 5.58
CA ASP A 83 4.38 9.25 6.41
C ASP A 83 3.51 9.19 7.67
N LEU A 84 2.27 8.72 7.51
CA LEU A 84 1.35 8.53 8.62
C LEU A 84 1.81 7.43 9.59
N MET A 85 2.18 6.26 9.07
CA MET A 85 2.59 5.13 9.91
C MET A 85 3.89 5.42 10.65
N ALA A 86 4.81 6.15 10.01
CA ALA A 86 6.00 6.67 10.67
C ALA A 86 5.62 7.55 11.87
N GLN A 87 4.71 8.51 11.72
CA GLN A 87 4.26 9.35 12.85
C GLN A 87 3.55 8.53 13.95
N LEU A 88 2.66 7.60 13.58
CA LEU A 88 1.90 6.79 14.54
C LEU A 88 2.77 5.85 15.37
N LEU A 89 3.82 5.28 14.77
CA LEU A 89 4.65 4.25 15.38
C LEU A 89 6.06 4.74 15.74
N THR A 90 6.33 6.04 15.61
CA THR A 90 7.63 6.61 16.00
C THR A 90 7.94 6.30 17.47
N GLY A 91 9.12 5.75 17.72
CA GLY A 91 9.62 5.47 19.06
C GLY A 91 8.89 4.35 19.81
N THR A 92 8.02 3.58 19.15
CA THR A 92 7.32 2.45 19.78
C THR A 92 8.04 1.12 19.59
N GLY A 93 8.96 1.03 18.62
CA GLY A 93 9.60 -0.23 18.21
C GLY A 93 8.67 -1.18 17.45
N ILE A 94 7.43 -0.76 17.19
CA ILE A 94 6.44 -1.52 16.43
C ILE A 94 6.79 -1.43 14.95
N SER A 95 6.81 -2.56 14.27
CA SER A 95 7.11 -2.63 12.84
C SER A 95 5.83 -2.73 12.03
N TYR A 96 5.87 -2.25 10.78
CA TYR A 96 4.72 -2.30 9.89
C TYR A 96 5.15 -2.55 8.45
N GLU A 97 4.22 -3.07 7.65
CA GLU A 97 4.37 -3.29 6.22
C GLU A 97 3.13 -2.80 5.48
N VAL A 98 3.33 -2.18 4.30
CA VAL A 98 2.25 -1.67 3.45
C VAL A 98 2.24 -2.44 2.14
N ASN A 99 1.17 -3.20 1.91
CA ASN A 99 0.94 -3.99 0.71
C ASN A 99 -0.33 -3.50 -0.01
N GLY A 100 -0.14 -2.64 -1.02
CA GLY A 100 -1.24 -1.98 -1.71
C GLY A 100 -2.08 -1.14 -0.74
N ASN A 101 -3.37 -1.46 -0.62
CA ASN A 101 -4.29 -0.86 0.34
C ASN A 101 -4.35 -1.55 1.72
N ARG A 102 -3.44 -2.49 2.02
CA ARG A 102 -3.40 -3.18 3.32
C ARG A 102 -2.15 -2.80 4.10
N VAL A 103 -2.34 -2.42 5.36
CA VAL A 103 -1.28 -2.19 6.34
C VAL A 103 -1.27 -3.34 7.33
N VAL A 104 -0.11 -3.97 7.53
CA VAL A 104 0.10 -5.03 8.53
C VAL A 104 1.01 -4.45 9.61
N ILE A 105 0.59 -4.57 10.87
CA ILE A 105 1.34 -4.11 12.05
C ILE A 105 1.77 -5.36 12.84
N PHE A 106 3.05 -5.42 13.21
CA PHE A 106 3.69 -6.54 13.90
C PHE A 106 4.19 -6.12 15.29
#